data_AF-A0A3P7IG30-F1
#
_entry.id   AF-A0A3P7IG30-F1
#
_cell.length_a   1.000
_cell.length_b   1.000
_cell.length_c   1.000
_cell.angle_alpha   90.00
_cell.angle_beta   90.00
_cell.angle_gamma   90.00
#
_symmetry.space_group_name_H-M   'P 1'
#
loop_
_entity.id
_entity.type
_entity.pdbx_description
1 polymer ?
#
loop_
_entity_poly.entity_id
_entity_poly.type
_entity_poly.pdbx_seq_one_letter_code
_entity_poly.pdbx_strand_id
1 'polypeptide(L)'
;MFSVLKEMVLLRNTIKGAVCVAGCAVLAAKLRDDNTFRKVHSFTGGEAKTFDDHFPRGTWNDNWDFRSPSFLLNKNKYDKASDEEKKKMEEAVKATANRNIFLIRHGQYELDNEKKSLTPLGMFFFSELIAIVHLSPSFKCHF
;
A
#
# COMPACT_ATOMS: atom_id res chain seq x y z
N MET A 1 -54.06 42.20 -33.46
CA MET A 1 -52.60 42.17 -33.21
C MET A 1 -52.19 41.42 -31.92
N PHE A 2 -53.12 40.97 -31.06
CA PHE A 2 -52.78 40.29 -29.78
C PHE A 2 -52.88 38.75 -29.78
N SER A 3 -53.35 38.11 -30.85
CA SER A 3 -53.55 36.65 -30.88
C SER A 3 -52.30 35.85 -31.28
N VAL A 4 -51.43 36.42 -32.12
CA VAL A 4 -50.24 35.71 -32.67
C VAL A 4 -49.10 35.61 -31.65
N LEU A 5 -48.97 36.59 -30.74
CA LEU A 5 -47.93 36.57 -29.71
C LEU A 5 -48.16 35.49 -28.63
N LYS A 6 -49.41 35.08 -28.40
CA LYS A 6 -49.74 34.11 -27.34
C LYS A 6 -49.39 32.67 -27.75
N GLU A 7 -49.53 32.32 -29.03
CA GLU A 7 -49.14 31.01 -29.57
C GLU A 7 -47.61 30.84 -29.66
N MET A 8 -46.87 31.90 -30.02
CA MET A 8 -45.40 31.83 -30.11
C MET A 8 -44.70 31.65 -28.75
N VAL A 9 -45.31 32.09 -27.64
CA VAL A 9 -44.77 31.89 -26.28
C VAL A 9 -45.04 30.47 -25.78
N LEU A 10 -46.20 29.89 -26.12
CA LEU A 10 -46.56 28.53 -25.72
C LEU A 10 -45.68 27.48 -26.42
N LEU A 11 -45.34 27.70 -27.70
CA LEU A 11 -44.47 26.80 -28.47
C LEU A 11 -43.02 26.76 -27.97
N ARG A 12 -42.50 27.88 -27.43
CA ARG A 12 -41.13 27.97 -26.92
C ARG A 12 -40.92 27.28 -25.58
N ASN A 13 -41.97 27.20 -24.76
CA ASN A 13 -41.90 26.54 -23.44
C ASN A 13 -42.03 25.02 -23.54
N THR A 14 -42.74 24.50 -24.55
CA THR A 14 -42.85 23.06 -24.80
C THR A 14 -41.55 22.47 -25.36
N ILE A 15 -40.83 23.21 -26.21
CA ILE A 15 -39.55 22.76 -26.77
C ILE A 15 -38.44 22.70 -25.69
N LYS A 16 -38.47 23.59 -24.70
CA LYS A 16 -37.52 23.55 -23.56
C LYS A 16 -37.73 22.35 -22.63
N GLY A 17 -38.95 21.82 -22.53
CA GLY A 17 -39.25 20.64 -21.71
C GLY A 17 -38.80 19.32 -22.33
N ALA A 18 -38.84 19.19 -23.66
CA ALA A 18 -38.54 17.93 -24.34
C ALA A 18 -37.03 17.59 -24.41
N VAL A 19 -36.15 18.60 -24.40
CA VAL A 19 -34.69 18.38 -24.51
C VAL A 19 -34.06 17.87 -23.22
N CYS A 20 -34.64 18.19 -22.05
CA CYS A 20 -34.10 17.76 -20.75
C CYS A 20 -34.30 16.26 -20.48
N VAL A 21 -35.36 15.62 -21.01
CA VAL A 21 -35.65 14.21 -20.69
C VAL A 21 -34.86 13.24 -21.58
N ALA A 22 -34.66 13.58 -22.86
CA ALA A 22 -33.86 12.75 -23.77
C ALA A 22 -32.35 12.82 -23.43
N GLY A 23 -31.85 13.99 -23.02
CA GLY A 23 -30.44 14.16 -22.61
C GLY A 23 -30.07 13.32 -21.38
N CYS A 24 -30.96 13.26 -20.38
CA CYS A 24 -30.72 12.45 -19.17
C CYS A 24 -30.74 10.94 -19.45
N ALA A 25 -31.60 10.46 -20.36
CA ALA A 25 -31.66 9.04 -20.71
C ALA A 25 -30.43 8.57 -21.51
N VAL A 26 -29.91 9.41 -22.42
CA VAL A 26 -28.68 9.10 -23.17
C VAL A 26 -27.44 9.15 -22.26
N LEU A 27 -27.41 10.08 -21.28
CA LEU A 27 -26.34 10.13 -20.28
C LEU A 27 -26.37 8.90 -19.36
N ALA A 28 -27.56 8.45 -18.94
CA ALA A 28 -27.73 7.26 -18.11
C ALA A 28 -27.31 5.97 -18.83
N ALA A 29 -27.54 5.88 -20.15
CA ALA A 29 -27.11 4.73 -20.96
C ALA A 29 -25.60 4.70 -21.21
N LYS A 30 -24.92 5.85 -21.22
CA LYS A 30 -23.45 5.95 -21.40
C LYS A 30 -22.64 5.78 -20.11
N LEU A 31 -23.29 5.74 -18.96
CA LEU A 31 -22.64 5.60 -17.64
C LEU A 31 -22.58 4.14 -17.15
N ARG A 32 -22.91 3.15 -17.98
CA ARG A 32 -22.65 1.72 -17.69
C ARG A 32 -21.26 1.29 -18.18
N ASP A 33 -20.26 2.09 -17.88
CA ASP A 33 -18.86 1.69 -18.07
C ASP A 33 -18.17 1.74 -16.70
N ASP A 34 -18.07 0.57 -16.07
CA ASP A 34 -17.59 0.36 -14.70
C ASP A 34 -16.17 0.93 -14.46
N ASN A 35 -15.42 1.19 -15.53
CA ASN A 35 -14.12 1.85 -15.47
C ASN A 35 -14.20 3.35 -15.14
N THR A 36 -15.30 4.02 -15.47
CA THR A 36 -15.46 5.46 -15.20
C THR A 36 -15.81 5.69 -13.73
N PHE A 37 -16.60 4.81 -13.11
CA PHE A 37 -16.97 4.93 -11.70
C PHE A 37 -15.78 4.78 -10.74
N ARG A 38 -14.82 3.90 -11.05
CA ARG A 38 -13.59 3.77 -10.26
C ARG A 38 -12.71 5.03 -10.30
N LYS A 39 -12.76 5.80 -11.39
CA LYS A 39 -11.93 7.00 -11.56
C LYS A 39 -12.53 8.26 -10.93
N VAL A 40 -13.86 8.31 -10.76
CA VAL A 40 -14.55 9.45 -10.13
C VAL A 40 -14.55 9.32 -8.60
N HIS A 41 -14.59 8.09 -8.05
CA HIS A 41 -14.56 7.88 -6.61
C HIS A 41 -13.23 8.26 -5.94
N SER A 42 -12.13 8.40 -6.69
CA SER A 42 -10.84 8.82 -6.15
C SER A 42 -10.67 10.34 -6.05
N PHE A 43 -11.60 11.15 -6.58
CA PHE A 43 -11.43 12.60 -6.67
C PHE A 43 -12.54 13.44 -6.02
N THR A 44 -13.70 12.89 -5.66
CA THR A 44 -14.85 13.73 -5.26
C THR A 44 -15.57 13.35 -3.96
N GLY A 45 -14.89 12.75 -2.97
CA GLY A 45 -15.59 12.49 -1.69
C GLY A 45 -14.79 11.95 -0.52
N GLY A 46 -13.50 11.66 -0.67
CA GLY A 46 -12.63 11.42 0.47
C GLY A 46 -12.07 12.75 0.94
N GLU A 47 -12.35 13.13 2.19
CA GLU A 47 -11.49 14.07 2.92
C GLU A 47 -10.04 13.70 2.60
N ALA A 48 -9.26 14.65 2.07
CA ALA A 48 -7.88 14.41 1.66
C ALA A 48 -7.06 14.17 2.94
N LYS A 49 -7.14 12.93 3.42
CA LYS A 49 -6.38 12.44 4.56
C LYS A 49 -4.92 12.70 4.26
N THR A 50 -4.28 13.44 5.14
CA THR A 50 -2.86 13.72 5.02
C THR A 50 -2.09 12.39 5.04
N PHE A 51 -0.85 12.38 4.53
CA PHE A 51 -0.02 11.18 4.55
C PHE A 51 0.04 10.54 5.95
N ASP A 52 0.02 11.39 6.99
CA ASP A 52 0.05 11.01 8.40
C ASP A 52 -1.24 10.32 8.87
N ASP A 53 -2.40 10.61 8.26
CA ASP A 53 -3.68 9.97 8.58
C ASP A 53 -3.81 8.58 7.96
N HIS A 54 -3.10 8.33 6.85
CA HIS A 54 -3.03 7.00 6.21
C HIS A 54 -2.00 6.10 6.89
N PHE A 55 -0.93 6.68 7.41
CA PHE A 55 0.15 5.99 8.11
C PHE A 55 0.32 6.57 9.51
N PRO A 56 -0.61 6.26 10.45
CA PRO A 56 -0.48 6.76 11.81
C PRO A 56 0.87 6.32 12.39
N ARG A 57 1.73 7.31 12.65
CA ARG A 57 3.01 7.12 13.36
C ARG A 57 2.70 6.86 14.83
N GLY A 58 2.13 5.68 15.12
CA GLY A 58 1.93 5.21 16.48
C GLY A 58 3.26 5.04 17.21
N THR A 59 3.20 4.89 18.53
CA THR A 59 4.37 4.49 19.32
C THR A 59 4.89 3.14 18.82
N TRP A 60 6.20 3.04 18.63
CA TRP A 60 6.85 1.80 18.22
C TRP A 60 6.52 0.66 19.19
N ASN A 61 6.22 -0.52 18.65
CA ASN A 61 6.02 -1.73 19.45
C ASN A 61 7.32 -2.54 19.51
N ASP A 62 8.02 -2.47 20.64
CA ASP A 62 9.28 -3.21 20.85
C ASP A 62 9.14 -4.73 20.75
N ASN A 63 7.93 -5.27 20.93
CA ASN A 63 7.66 -6.70 20.84
C ASN A 63 6.86 -7.07 19.57
N TRP A 64 7.05 -6.34 18.46
CA TRP A 64 6.34 -6.58 17.20
C TRP A 64 6.59 -7.98 16.59
N ASP A 65 7.74 -8.61 16.89
CA ASP A 65 8.12 -9.97 16.44
C ASP A 65 8.07 -11.01 17.58
N PHE A 66 7.45 -10.69 18.72
CA PHE A 66 7.34 -11.60 19.88
C PHE A 66 8.68 -12.15 20.43
N ARG A 67 9.80 -11.47 20.16
CA ARG A 67 11.15 -11.88 20.57
C ARG A 67 11.76 -11.01 21.65
N SER A 68 11.02 -10.05 22.21
CA SER A 68 11.55 -9.21 23.27
C SER A 68 11.81 -10.05 24.53
N PRO A 69 13.00 -9.95 25.15
CA PRO A 69 13.41 -10.82 26.25
C PRO A 69 12.43 -10.75 27.44
N SER A 70 11.84 -9.58 27.70
CA SER A 70 10.86 -9.37 28.76
C SER A 70 9.57 -10.19 28.60
N PHE A 71 9.20 -10.53 27.36
CA PHE A 71 7.98 -11.29 27.04
C PHE A 71 8.22 -12.80 26.92
N LEU A 72 9.47 -13.20 26.73
CA LEU A 72 9.88 -14.61 26.66
C LEU A 72 10.09 -15.24 28.04
N LEU A 73 10.23 -14.41 29.08
CA LEU A 73 10.39 -14.87 30.47
C LEU A 73 9.06 -15.26 31.10
N ASN A 74 9.08 -16.34 31.89
CA ASN A 74 7.93 -16.75 32.69
C ASN A 74 7.74 -15.79 33.86
N LYS A 75 6.72 -14.92 33.79
CA LYS A 75 6.39 -13.90 34.82
C LYS A 75 6.39 -14.47 36.25
N ASN A 76 5.71 -15.60 36.47
CA ASN A 76 5.63 -16.25 37.78
C ASN A 76 6.98 -16.65 38.38
N LYS A 77 7.96 -16.98 37.54
CA LYS A 77 9.32 -17.33 37.98
C LYS A 77 10.18 -16.08 38.16
N TYR A 78 10.00 -15.11 37.26
CA TYR A 78 10.71 -13.83 37.30
C TYR A 78 10.37 -13.01 38.56
N ASP A 79 9.09 -12.95 38.94
CA ASP A 79 8.63 -12.17 40.10
C ASP A 79 9.11 -12.75 41.44
N LYS A 80 9.33 -14.06 41.51
CA LYS A 80 9.77 -14.79 42.72
C LYS A 80 11.30 -14.88 42.86
N ALA A 81 12.04 -14.52 41.82
CA ALA A 81 13.48 -14.64 41.77
C ALA A 81 14.18 -13.45 42.47
N SER A 82 15.40 -13.69 42.94
CA SER A 82 16.26 -12.60 43.44
C SER A 82 16.72 -11.69 42.30
N ASP A 83 17.20 -10.48 42.62
CA ASP A 83 17.65 -9.53 41.58
C ASP A 83 18.83 -10.06 40.75
N GLU A 84 19.70 -10.89 41.36
CA GLU A 84 20.80 -11.56 40.66
C GLU A 84 20.29 -12.65 39.70
N GLU A 85 19.25 -13.39 40.10
CA GLU A 85 18.63 -14.42 39.28
C GLU A 85 17.84 -13.81 38.12
N LYS A 86 17.15 -12.68 38.33
CA LYS A 86 16.47 -11.93 37.28
C LYS A 86 17.43 -11.50 36.18
N LYS A 87 18.57 -10.94 36.55
CA LYS A 87 19.61 -10.53 35.58
C LYS A 87 20.14 -11.70 34.76
N LYS A 88 20.40 -12.84 35.40
CA LYS A 88 20.81 -14.08 34.71
C LYS A 88 19.73 -14.59 33.75
N MET A 89 18.46 -14.54 34.16
CA MET A 89 17.34 -14.95 33.31
C MET A 89 17.19 -14.06 32.07
N GLU A 90 17.34 -12.74 32.22
CA GLU A 90 17.32 -11.80 31.08
C GLU A 90 18.48 -12.02 30.11
N GLU A 91 19.68 -12.19 30.64
CA GLU A 91 20.89 -12.46 29.82
C GLU A 91 20.76 -13.79 29.05
N ALA A 92 20.15 -14.81 29.63
CA ALA A 92 19.94 -16.11 28.99
C ALA A 92 18.97 -16.05 27.80
N VAL A 93 18.02 -15.11 27.82
CA VAL A 93 16.97 -15.00 26.79
C VAL A 93 17.29 -13.92 25.74
N LYS A 94 18.25 -13.04 26.04
CA LYS A 94 18.71 -12.02 25.11
C LYS A 94 19.35 -12.68 23.87
N ALA A 95 18.90 -12.24 22.69
CA ALA A 95 19.50 -12.68 21.44
C ALA A 95 20.99 -12.29 21.38
N THR A 96 21.86 -13.26 21.17
CA THR A 96 23.31 -13.07 21.06
C THR A 96 23.75 -12.85 19.61
N ALA A 97 22.98 -13.35 18.65
CA ALA A 97 23.29 -13.28 17.23
C ALA A 97 22.60 -12.08 16.57
N ASN A 98 23.37 -11.32 15.80
CA ASN A 98 22.85 -10.29 14.91
C ASN A 98 22.47 -10.91 13.56
N ARG A 99 21.25 -10.60 13.09
CA ARG A 99 20.74 -11.04 11.78
C ARG A 99 20.80 -9.89 10.81
N ASN A 100 21.68 -9.98 9.83
CA ASN A 100 21.74 -9.01 8.73
C ASN A 100 20.73 -9.44 7.66
N ILE A 101 19.68 -8.63 7.46
CA ILE A 101 18.63 -8.90 6.47
C ILE A 101 18.91 -8.06 5.22
N PHE A 102 19.05 -8.70 4.07
CA PHE A 102 19.24 -8.05 2.78
C PHE A 102 17.99 -8.22 1.93
N LEU A 103 17.28 -7.13 1.68
CA LEU A 103 16.10 -7.11 0.81
C LEU A 103 16.51 -6.59 -0.55
N ILE A 104 16.67 -7.49 -1.51
CA ILE A 104 17.07 -7.16 -2.88
C ILE A 104 15.83 -7.15 -3.75
N ARG A 105 15.57 -6.02 -4.42
CA ARG A 105 14.51 -5.93 -5.43
C ARG A 105 14.95 -6.67 -6.70
N HIS A 106 13.99 -7.26 -7.41
CA HIS A 106 14.24 -7.88 -8.71
C HIS A 106 14.89 -6.89 -9.70
N GLY A 107 15.68 -7.42 -10.64
CA GLY A 107 16.21 -6.64 -11.76
C GLY A 107 15.12 -6.20 -12.76
N GLN A 108 15.53 -5.46 -13.79
CA GLN A 108 14.62 -5.11 -14.88
C GLN A 108 14.17 -6.37 -15.61
N TYR A 109 12.87 -6.50 -15.84
CA TYR A 109 12.27 -7.61 -16.56
C TYR A 109 11.21 -7.11 -17.53
N GLU A 110 10.89 -7.92 -18.52
CA GLU A 110 9.86 -7.62 -19.52
C GLU A 110 8.46 -7.85 -18.92
N LEU A 111 7.65 -6.80 -18.84
CA LEU A 111 6.30 -6.87 -18.25
C LEU A 111 5.29 -7.52 -19.20
N ASP A 112 5.48 -7.33 -20.51
CA ASP A 112 4.54 -7.72 -21.56
C ASP A 112 4.66 -9.19 -21.97
N ASN A 113 5.75 -9.85 -21.55
CA ASN A 113 6.02 -11.24 -21.86
C ASN A 113 5.43 -12.15 -20.76
N GLU A 114 4.72 -13.21 -21.15
CA GLU A 114 4.11 -14.16 -20.19
C GLU A 114 5.14 -14.75 -19.22
N LYS A 115 6.37 -14.95 -19.68
CA LYS A 115 7.46 -15.54 -18.90
C LYS A 115 8.15 -14.54 -17.94
N LYS A 116 7.90 -13.23 -18.08
CA LYS A 116 8.48 -12.14 -17.26
C LYS A 116 9.98 -12.30 -17.02
N SER A 117 10.72 -12.61 -18.09
CA SER A 117 12.17 -12.82 -18.01
C SER A 117 12.92 -11.51 -17.79
N LEU A 118 14.05 -11.60 -17.08
CA LEU A 118 14.98 -10.49 -16.91
C LEU A 118 15.51 -10.03 -18.26
N THR A 119 15.60 -8.71 -18.45
CA THR A 119 16.27 -8.14 -19.62
C THR A 119 17.78 -8.37 -19.49
N PRO A 120 18.56 -8.30 -20.60
CA PRO A 120 20.01 -8.36 -20.52
C PRO A 120 20.61 -7.34 -19.53
N LEU A 121 20.00 -6.16 -19.44
CA LEU A 121 20.36 -5.14 -18.46
C LEU A 121 20.05 -5.57 -17.02
N GLY A 122 18.89 -6.18 -16.78
CA GLY A 122 18.53 -6.74 -15.48
C GLY A 122 19.47 -7.85 -15.04
N MET A 123 19.93 -8.69 -15.97
CA MET A 123 20.91 -9.75 -15.72
C MET A 123 22.29 -9.17 -15.34
N PHE A 124 22.75 -8.13 -16.05
CA PHE A 124 24.02 -7.46 -15.75
C PHE A 124 24.03 -6.90 -14.33
N PHE A 125 23.02 -6.09 -13.98
CA PHE A 125 22.90 -5.53 -12.62
C PHE A 125 22.82 -6.59 -11.53
N PHE A 126 22.14 -7.71 -11.80
CA PHE A 126 22.05 -8.80 -10.84
C PHE A 126 23.39 -9.50 -10.62
N SER A 127 24.17 -9.70 -11.69
CA SER A 127 25.50 -10.33 -11.60
C SER A 127 26.49 -9.50 -10.76
N GLU A 128 26.44 -8.17 -10.91
CA GLU A 128 27.30 -7.25 -10.17
C GLU A 128 26.90 -7.17 -8.69
N LEU A 129 25.59 -7.17 -8.40
CA LEU A 129 25.07 -7.19 -7.04
C LEU A 129 25.50 -8.46 -6.28
N ILE A 130 25.48 -9.63 -6.94
CA ILE A 130 25.94 -10.89 -6.33
C ILE A 130 27.40 -10.78 -5.92
N ALA A 131 28.25 -10.20 -6.77
CA ALA A 131 29.66 -10.02 -6.47
C ALA A 131 29.86 -9.18 -5.20
N ILE A 132 29.07 -8.11 -5.01
CA ILE A 132 29.13 -7.25 -3.81
C ILE A 132 28.75 -8.03 -2.53
N VAL A 133 27.71 -8.86 -2.59
CA VAL A 133 27.30 -9.68 -1.44
C VAL A 133 28.39 -10.68 -1.08
N HIS A 134 29.00 -11.33 -2.08
CA HIS A 134 30.03 -12.35 -1.84
C HIS A 134 31.37 -11.78 -1.36
N LEU A 135 31.72 -10.56 -1.77
CA LEU A 135 32.96 -9.88 -1.36
C LEU A 135 32.87 -9.24 0.03
N SER A 136 31.68 -9.18 0.64
CA SER A 136 31.53 -8.56 1.94
C SER A 136 32.15 -9.44 3.04
N PRO A 137 33.12 -8.92 3.83
CA PRO A 137 33.85 -9.70 4.82
C PRO A 137 32.99 -10.19 6.00
N SER A 138 31.75 -9.69 6.13
CA SER A 138 30.76 -10.18 7.09
C SER A 138 30.17 -11.55 6.72
N PHE A 139 30.46 -12.09 5.53
CA PHE A 139 29.88 -13.34 5.01
C PHE A 139 30.86 -14.51 5.00
N LYS A 140 31.76 -14.60 5.99
CA LYS A 140 32.44 -15.87 6.27
C LYS A 140 31.46 -16.84 6.92
N CYS A 141 30.65 -17.49 6.09
CA CYS A 141 29.94 -18.70 6.47
C CYS A 141 30.99 -19.78 6.74
N HIS A 142 31.24 -20.10 8.01
CA HIS A 142 31.87 -21.38 8.35
C HIS A 142 30.84 -22.47 8.04
N PHE A 143 31.08 -23.22 6.96
CA PHE A 143 30.42 -24.50 6.70
C PHE A 143 31.01 -25.58 7.59
#